data_AF-A0A7J7SMZ1-F1
#
_entry.id   AF-A0A7J7SMZ1-F1
#
_cell.length_a   1.000
_cell.length_b   1.000
_cell.length_c   1.000
_cell.angle_alpha   90.00
_cell.angle_beta   90.00
_cell.angle_gamma   90.00
#
_symmetry.space_group_name_H-M   'P 1'
#
loop_
_entity.id
_entity.type
_entity.pdbx_description
1 polymer ?
#
loop_
_entity_poly.entity_id
_entity_poly.type
_entity_poly.pdbx_seq_one_letter_code
_entity_poly.pdbx_strand_id
1 'polypeptide(L)'
;MMEEEELEFVEELEAVLQLTPDVQLAIEQVFPSQDPLDRADFNAVEYINTLFPTEQSLSNIDEVVNKIRLKIRRLDDNIRTVVRGQTNVGQDGRQALEEAQKAIQQLFGKIKDIKDKAEKSEQMVKEITRDIKQLDHAKRHLTTSITTLNHLHMLAGGVDSLEAMTRRRQYGEVANLLQGVMNVLEHFHKYMGIPQIRQLSERVKAAQTELGQQILADFEEAFPSQGSKRPGGPSNVLRDACLIANILDPRIKQGWETPFFVKEVSV
;
A
#
# COMPACT_ATOMS: atom_id res chain seq x y z
N MET A 1 -76.29 45.06 30.20
CA MET A 1 -76.32 43.59 30.04
C MET A 1 -75.99 43.16 28.62
N MET A 2 -76.88 43.20 27.60
CA MET A 2 -76.46 42.80 26.23
C MET A 2 -75.38 43.73 25.62
N GLU A 3 -75.46 45.04 25.86
CA GLU A 3 -74.44 46.00 25.36
C GLU A 3 -73.10 45.93 26.11
N GLU A 4 -73.08 45.48 27.37
CA GLU A 4 -71.85 45.35 28.17
C GLU A 4 -71.10 44.06 27.82
N GLU A 5 -71.82 42.96 27.55
CA GLU A 5 -71.21 41.70 27.09
C GLU A 5 -70.63 41.83 25.67
N GLU A 6 -71.24 42.63 24.78
CA GLU A 6 -70.66 42.93 23.46
C GLU A 6 -69.38 43.79 23.56
N LEU A 7 -69.30 44.73 24.51
CA LEU A 7 -68.12 45.58 24.72
C LEU A 7 -66.93 44.79 25.27
N GLU A 8 -67.14 43.91 26.26
CA GLU A 8 -66.08 43.03 26.78
C GLU A 8 -65.50 42.09 25.70
N PHE A 9 -66.36 41.58 24.82
CA PHE A 9 -65.94 40.68 23.74
C PHE A 9 -65.07 41.38 22.67
N VAL A 10 -65.30 42.69 22.43
CA VAL A 10 -64.52 43.49 21.49
C VAL A 10 -63.14 43.83 22.07
N GLU A 11 -63.06 44.16 23.36
CA GLU A 11 -61.78 44.42 24.04
C GLU A 11 -60.90 43.16 24.08
N GLU A 12 -61.50 41.98 24.29
CA GLU A 12 -60.77 40.70 24.30
C GLU A 12 -60.25 40.33 22.90
N LEU A 13 -61.00 40.66 21.83
CA LEU A 13 -60.58 40.44 20.45
C LEU A 13 -59.47 41.41 20.00
N GLU A 14 -59.51 42.67 20.45
CA GLU A 14 -58.44 43.65 20.22
C GLU A 14 -57.12 43.21 20.89
N ALA A 15 -57.18 42.63 22.09
CA ALA A 15 -56.00 42.12 22.78
C ALA A 15 -55.34 40.94 22.06
N VAL A 16 -56.12 40.09 21.37
CA VAL A 16 -55.62 38.96 20.58
C VAL A 16 -54.97 39.38 19.26
N LEU A 17 -55.28 40.58 18.76
CA LEU A 17 -54.76 41.12 17.49
C LEU A 17 -53.51 42.01 17.66
N GLN A 18 -53.10 42.33 18.88
CA GLN A 18 -51.86 43.07 19.14
C GLN A 18 -50.63 42.16 19.04
N LEU A 19 -50.03 42.14 17.84
CA LEU A 19 -48.75 41.48 17.58
C LEU A 19 -47.61 42.25 18.27
N THR A 20 -46.55 41.55 18.64
CA THR A 20 -45.37 42.21 19.21
C THR A 20 -44.69 43.11 18.16
N PRO A 21 -44.04 44.22 18.58
CA PRO A 21 -43.43 45.17 17.65
C PRO A 21 -42.43 44.53 16.66
N ASP A 22 -41.67 43.53 17.12
CA ASP A 22 -40.70 42.79 16.31
C ASP A 22 -41.39 41.95 15.21
N VAL A 23 -42.54 41.34 15.53
CA VAL A 23 -43.32 40.56 14.56
C VAL A 23 -43.96 41.49 13.53
N GLN A 24 -44.43 42.65 13.95
CA GLN A 24 -45.05 43.63 13.07
C GLN A 24 -44.04 44.22 12.06
N LEU A 25 -42.84 44.57 12.52
CA LEU A 25 -41.73 45.00 11.67
C LEU A 25 -41.31 43.92 10.66
N ALA A 26 -41.25 42.67 11.10
CA ALA A 26 -40.93 41.54 10.22
C ALA A 26 -42.02 41.34 9.14
N ILE A 27 -43.30 41.48 9.52
CA ILE A 27 -44.42 41.38 8.57
C ILE A 27 -44.37 42.52 7.55
N GLU A 28 -44.14 43.76 7.97
CA GLU A 28 -44.03 44.91 7.05
C GLU A 28 -42.85 44.79 6.06
N GLN A 29 -41.73 44.20 6.49
CA GLN A 29 -40.58 43.97 5.61
C GLN A 29 -40.84 42.90 4.55
N VAL A 30 -41.61 41.86 4.89
CA VAL A 30 -41.88 40.71 4.00
C VAL A 30 -43.12 40.96 3.14
N PHE A 31 -44.10 41.72 3.66
CA PHE A 31 -45.35 42.08 3.00
C PHE A 31 -45.64 43.58 3.17
N PRO A 32 -45.04 44.45 2.33
CA PRO A 32 -45.36 45.87 2.35
C PRO A 32 -46.80 46.08 1.86
N SER A 33 -47.70 46.45 2.75
CA SER A 33 -49.08 46.80 2.41
C SER A 33 -49.31 48.31 2.43
N GLN A 34 -50.13 48.79 1.51
CA GLN A 34 -50.65 50.17 1.50
C GLN A 34 -52.15 50.21 1.85
N ASP A 35 -52.77 49.08 2.20
CA ASP A 35 -54.18 49.07 2.61
C ASP A 35 -54.28 49.71 4.02
N PRO A 36 -55.09 50.77 4.20
CA PRO A 36 -55.31 51.36 5.52
C PRO A 36 -55.78 50.35 6.56
N LEU A 37 -56.46 49.27 6.15
CA LEU A 37 -56.94 48.20 7.02
C LEU A 37 -55.81 47.35 7.63
N ASP A 38 -54.61 47.38 7.06
CA ASP A 38 -53.45 46.59 7.52
C ASP A 38 -52.57 47.36 8.51
N ARG A 39 -52.89 48.63 8.80
CA ARG A 39 -52.10 49.48 9.69
C ARG A 39 -52.36 49.14 11.16
N ALA A 40 -51.29 49.13 11.95
CA ALA A 40 -51.37 48.90 13.40
C ALA A 40 -52.19 49.98 14.15
N ASP A 41 -52.27 51.19 13.58
CA ASP A 41 -53.01 52.35 14.10
C ASP A 41 -54.37 52.55 13.42
N PHE A 42 -54.97 51.49 12.86
CA PHE A 42 -56.21 51.60 12.11
C PHE A 42 -57.34 52.28 12.91
N ASN A 43 -57.83 53.40 12.40
CA ASN A 43 -58.97 54.11 12.96
C ASN A 43 -60.20 53.93 12.08
N ALA A 44 -61.17 53.16 12.57
CA ALA A 44 -62.40 52.86 11.85
C ALA A 44 -63.22 54.13 11.54
N VAL A 45 -63.26 55.09 12.46
CA VAL A 45 -64.02 56.35 12.29
C VAL A 45 -63.38 57.23 11.21
N GLU A 46 -62.05 57.38 11.25
CA GLU A 46 -61.33 58.11 10.22
C GLU A 46 -61.49 57.44 8.85
N TYR A 47 -61.36 56.12 8.79
CA TYR A 47 -61.55 55.34 7.57
C TYR A 47 -62.96 55.50 6.99
N ILE A 48 -64.00 55.39 7.82
CA ILE A 48 -65.39 55.63 7.39
C ILE A 48 -65.57 57.07 6.88
N ASN A 49 -64.97 58.06 7.56
CA ASN A 49 -65.02 59.45 7.12
C ASN A 49 -64.23 59.70 5.82
N THR A 50 -63.21 58.89 5.51
CA THR A 50 -62.56 58.92 4.19
C THR A 50 -63.44 58.33 3.08
N LEU A 51 -64.26 57.32 3.41
CA LEU A 51 -65.20 56.71 2.47
C LEU A 51 -66.44 57.59 2.24
N PHE A 52 -66.88 58.31 3.28
CA PHE A 52 -68.05 59.17 3.26
C PHE A 52 -67.75 60.59 3.80
N PRO A 53 -67.07 61.46 3.03
CA PRO A 53 -66.62 62.77 3.53
C PRO A 53 -67.76 63.80 3.71
N THR A 54 -68.88 63.62 3.01
CA THR A 54 -70.04 64.53 3.06
C THR A 54 -71.35 63.73 3.12
N GLU A 55 -72.43 64.34 3.62
CA GLU A 55 -73.74 63.68 3.70
C GLU A 55 -74.26 63.19 2.34
N GLN A 56 -73.90 63.87 1.23
CA GLN A 56 -74.30 63.40 -0.10
C GLN A 56 -73.64 62.09 -0.51
N SER A 57 -72.45 61.76 0.03
CA SER A 57 -71.74 60.52 -0.29
C SER A 57 -72.43 59.26 0.27
N LEU A 58 -73.31 59.43 1.27
CA LEU A 58 -74.10 58.34 1.87
C LEU A 58 -75.07 57.70 0.87
N SER A 59 -75.37 58.35 -0.26
CA SER A 59 -76.16 57.74 -1.33
C SER A 59 -75.51 56.48 -1.93
N ASN A 60 -74.18 56.34 -1.78
CA ASN A 60 -73.41 55.24 -2.37
C ASN A 60 -73.11 54.12 -1.36
N ILE A 61 -73.79 54.11 -0.22
CA ILE A 61 -73.51 53.19 0.88
C ILE A 61 -73.64 51.71 0.47
N ASP A 62 -74.68 51.37 -0.30
CA ASP A 62 -74.91 49.99 -0.75
C ASP A 62 -73.79 49.49 -1.67
N GLU A 63 -73.22 50.36 -2.51
CA GLU A 63 -72.10 50.01 -3.39
C GLU A 63 -70.84 49.72 -2.57
N VAL A 64 -70.52 50.58 -1.60
CA VAL A 64 -69.36 50.41 -0.70
C VAL A 64 -69.51 49.15 0.14
N VAL A 65 -70.70 48.90 0.71
CA VAL A 65 -71.00 47.69 1.48
C VAL A 65 -70.83 46.43 0.62
N ASN A 66 -71.33 46.43 -0.62
CA ASN A 66 -71.15 45.30 -1.52
C ASN A 66 -69.67 45.06 -1.89
N LYS A 67 -68.90 46.12 -2.08
CA LYS A 67 -67.45 46.05 -2.32
C LYS A 67 -66.71 45.45 -1.12
N ILE A 68 -67.06 45.85 0.10
CA ILE A 68 -66.49 45.27 1.33
C ILE A 68 -66.88 43.80 1.47
N ARG A 69 -68.15 43.43 1.24
CA ARG A 69 -68.59 42.03 1.26
C ARG A 69 -67.85 41.15 0.25
N LEU A 70 -67.58 41.67 -0.95
CA LEU A 70 -66.76 40.98 -1.94
C LEU A 70 -65.30 40.83 -1.49
N LYS A 71 -64.71 41.86 -0.89
CA LYS A 71 -63.37 41.79 -0.29
C LYS A 71 -63.30 40.71 0.80
N ILE A 72 -64.28 40.65 1.70
CA ILE A 72 -64.36 39.63 2.76
C ILE A 72 -64.39 38.22 2.15
N ARG A 73 -65.29 37.96 1.19
CA ARG A 73 -65.36 36.64 0.53
C ARG A 73 -64.05 36.26 -0.15
N ARG A 74 -63.40 37.21 -0.82
CA ARG A 74 -62.11 36.96 -1.48
C ARG A 74 -61.01 36.66 -0.46
N LEU A 75 -61.01 37.36 0.67
CA LEU A 75 -60.06 37.13 1.76
C LEU A 75 -60.28 35.74 2.38
N ASP A 76 -61.53 35.35 2.63
CA ASP A 76 -61.86 34.01 3.14
C ASP A 76 -61.39 32.88 2.21
N ASP A 77 -61.56 33.05 0.90
CA ASP A 77 -61.07 32.08 -0.09
C ASP A 77 -59.53 32.03 -0.15
N ASN A 78 -58.86 33.18 -0.02
CA ASN A 78 -57.40 33.25 0.09
C ASN A 78 -56.90 32.55 1.36
N ILE A 79 -57.51 32.83 2.52
CA ILE A 79 -57.18 32.19 3.80
C ILE A 79 -57.34 30.68 3.67
N ARG A 80 -58.48 30.20 3.15
CA ARG A 80 -58.74 28.77 2.96
C ARG A 80 -57.68 28.10 2.07
N THR A 81 -57.26 28.79 1.01
CA THR A 81 -56.23 28.29 0.09
C THR A 81 -54.87 28.18 0.78
N VAL A 82 -54.46 29.22 1.51
CA VAL A 82 -53.18 29.25 2.25
C VAL A 82 -53.15 28.18 3.35
N VAL A 83 -54.21 28.05 4.13
CA VAL A 83 -54.29 27.05 5.22
C VAL A 83 -54.22 25.62 4.69
N ARG A 84 -54.88 25.33 3.56
CA ARG A 84 -54.77 24.02 2.90
C ARG A 84 -53.38 23.78 2.33
N GLY A 85 -52.78 24.79 1.71
CA GLY A 85 -51.40 24.71 1.18
C GLY A 85 -50.36 24.43 2.27
N GLN A 86 -50.49 25.10 3.43
CA GLN A 86 -49.61 24.89 4.59
C GLN A 86 -49.70 23.46 5.15
N THR A 87 -50.91 22.90 5.25
CA THR A 87 -51.10 21.53 5.76
C THR A 87 -50.40 20.48 4.90
N ASN A 88 -50.51 20.59 3.57
CA ASN A 88 -49.91 19.63 2.64
C ASN A 88 -48.38 19.74 2.64
N VAL A 89 -47.84 20.96 2.59
CA VAL A 89 -46.37 21.19 2.60
C VAL A 89 -45.75 20.68 3.90
N GLY A 90 -46.44 20.82 5.03
CA GLY A 90 -45.98 20.28 6.32
C GLY A 90 -45.91 18.75 6.37
N GLN A 91 -46.88 18.06 5.74
CA GLN A 91 -46.86 16.60 5.64
C GLN A 91 -45.76 16.11 4.70
N ASP A 92 -45.63 16.72 3.52
CA ASP A 92 -44.60 16.38 2.52
C ASP A 92 -43.19 16.59 3.09
N GLY A 93 -42.97 17.69 3.81
CA GLY A 93 -41.69 17.96 4.47
C GLY A 93 -41.35 16.92 5.55
N ARG A 94 -42.35 16.46 6.32
CA ARG A 94 -42.17 15.40 7.32
C ARG A 94 -41.82 14.07 6.68
N GLN A 95 -42.48 13.72 5.59
CA GLN A 95 -42.23 12.49 4.85
C GLN A 95 -40.82 12.51 4.23
N ALA A 96 -40.44 13.60 3.58
CA ALA A 96 -39.11 13.76 2.99
C ALA A 96 -37.99 13.64 4.06
N LEU A 97 -38.22 14.19 5.26
CA LEU A 97 -37.29 14.07 6.37
C LEU A 97 -37.17 12.61 6.86
N GLU A 98 -38.28 11.89 6.99
CA GLU A 98 -38.27 10.48 7.40
C GLU A 98 -37.56 9.60 6.37
N GLU A 99 -37.79 9.83 5.08
CA GLU A 99 -37.10 9.14 3.99
C GLU A 99 -35.60 9.41 4.01
N ALA A 100 -35.19 10.68 4.21
CA ALA A 100 -33.79 11.05 4.37
C ALA A 100 -33.15 10.36 5.58
N GLN A 101 -33.85 10.30 6.72
CA GLN A 101 -33.35 9.63 7.92
C GLN A 101 -33.15 8.13 7.69
N LYS A 102 -34.09 7.46 7.01
CA LYS A 102 -33.96 6.04 6.63
C LYS A 102 -32.77 5.83 5.68
N ALA A 103 -32.61 6.69 4.67
CA ALA A 103 -31.49 6.60 3.74
C ALA A 103 -30.14 6.76 4.46
N ILE A 104 -30.05 7.70 5.41
CA ILE A 104 -28.85 7.92 6.23
C ILE A 104 -28.54 6.69 7.09
N GLN A 105 -29.55 6.09 7.74
CA GLN A 105 -29.35 4.86 8.54
C GLN A 105 -28.84 3.71 7.68
N GLN A 106 -29.41 3.51 6.49
CA GLN A 106 -28.94 2.50 5.54
C GLN A 106 -27.51 2.77 5.08
N LEU A 107 -27.15 4.04 4.85
CA LEU A 107 -25.79 4.42 4.48
C LEU A 107 -24.80 4.10 5.61
N PHE A 108 -25.13 4.41 6.86
CA PHE A 108 -24.28 4.04 8.00
C PHE A 108 -24.10 2.53 8.12
N GLY A 109 -25.17 1.75 7.88
CA GLY A 109 -25.08 0.29 7.81
C GLY A 109 -24.09 -0.17 6.74
N LYS A 110 -24.23 0.35 5.51
CA LYS A 110 -23.32 0.04 4.39
C LYS A 110 -21.86 0.43 4.68
N ILE A 111 -21.63 1.59 5.28
CA ILE A 111 -20.28 2.05 5.64
C ILE A 111 -19.66 1.10 6.68
N LYS A 112 -20.45 0.68 7.68
CA LYS A 112 -20.00 -0.28 8.70
C LYS A 112 -19.66 -1.63 8.06
N ASP A 113 -20.51 -2.14 7.18
CA ASP A 113 -20.25 -3.41 6.47
C ASP A 113 -18.99 -3.34 5.61
N ILE A 114 -18.76 -2.21 4.92
CA ILE A 114 -17.54 -1.99 4.13
C ILE A 114 -16.33 -1.97 5.05
N LYS A 115 -16.39 -1.27 6.19
CA LYS A 115 -15.31 -1.23 7.17
C LYS A 115 -14.98 -2.64 7.69
N ASP A 116 -15.98 -3.39 8.12
CA ASP A 116 -15.79 -4.73 8.68
C ASP A 116 -15.21 -5.71 7.62
N LYS A 117 -15.63 -5.58 6.35
CA LYS A 117 -15.06 -6.36 5.24
C LYS A 117 -13.63 -5.93 4.91
N ALA A 118 -13.34 -4.64 4.93
CA ALA A 118 -12.00 -4.11 4.69
C ALA A 118 -11.02 -4.58 5.77
N GLU A 119 -11.42 -4.57 7.04
CA GLU A 119 -10.61 -5.05 8.16
C GLU A 119 -10.32 -6.56 8.04
N LYS A 120 -11.33 -7.37 7.70
CA LYS A 120 -11.13 -8.81 7.42
C LYS A 120 -10.20 -9.04 6.22
N SER A 121 -10.34 -8.25 5.16
CA SER A 121 -9.48 -8.32 3.98
C SER A 121 -8.03 -7.95 4.32
N GLU A 122 -7.83 -6.90 5.11
CA GLU A 122 -6.51 -6.49 5.58
C GLU A 122 -5.83 -7.59 6.41
N GLN A 123 -6.58 -8.20 7.35
CA GLN A 123 -6.06 -9.30 8.16
C GLN A 123 -5.68 -10.51 7.30
N MET A 124 -6.51 -10.87 6.32
CA MET A 124 -6.22 -11.95 5.38
C MET A 124 -4.94 -11.66 4.57
N VAL A 125 -4.76 -10.44 4.07
CA VAL A 125 -3.55 -10.04 3.33
C VAL A 125 -2.31 -10.08 4.23
N LYS A 126 -2.42 -9.68 5.50
CA LYS A 126 -1.31 -9.78 6.48
C LYS A 126 -0.89 -11.24 6.70
N GLU A 127 -1.84 -12.16 6.79
CA GLU A 127 -1.55 -13.58 6.93
C GLU A 127 -0.90 -14.16 5.67
N ILE A 128 -1.46 -13.86 4.49
CA ILE A 128 -0.89 -14.29 3.21
C ILE A 128 0.56 -13.80 3.06
N THR A 129 0.83 -12.52 3.34
CA THR A 129 2.18 -11.95 3.22
C THR A 129 3.16 -12.54 4.24
N ARG A 130 2.71 -12.85 5.45
CA ARG A 130 3.51 -13.58 6.45
C ARG A 130 3.89 -14.97 5.94
N ASP A 131 2.93 -15.70 5.38
CA ASP A 131 3.15 -17.07 4.91
C ASP A 131 4.03 -17.09 3.66
N ILE A 132 3.89 -16.11 2.75
CA ILE A 132 4.81 -15.89 1.62
C ILE A 132 6.23 -15.67 2.12
N LYS A 133 6.42 -14.87 3.16
CA LYS A 133 7.76 -14.62 3.74
C LYS A 133 8.36 -15.89 4.33
N GLN A 134 7.56 -16.70 5.04
CA GLN A 134 8.02 -17.99 5.55
C GLN A 134 8.42 -18.94 4.42
N LEU A 135 7.63 -18.98 3.34
CA LEU A 135 7.93 -19.79 2.16
C LEU A 135 9.22 -19.34 1.47
N ASP A 136 9.47 -18.03 1.39
CA ASP A 136 10.71 -17.49 0.83
C ASP A 136 11.95 -17.89 1.66
N HIS A 137 11.84 -17.81 3.00
CA HIS A 137 12.88 -18.32 3.89
C HIS A 137 13.13 -19.82 3.66
N ALA A 138 12.07 -20.63 3.60
CA ALA A 138 12.18 -22.06 3.33
C ALA A 138 12.84 -22.33 1.97
N LYS A 139 12.41 -21.65 0.91
CA LYS A 139 12.99 -21.75 -0.42
C LYS A 139 14.48 -21.40 -0.40
N ARG A 140 14.86 -20.27 0.20
CA ARG A 140 16.26 -19.84 0.30
C ARG A 140 17.11 -20.86 1.06
N HIS A 141 16.61 -21.37 2.19
CA HIS A 141 17.32 -22.38 2.97
C HIS A 141 17.46 -23.70 2.21
N LEU A 142 16.42 -24.16 1.53
CA LEU A 142 16.46 -25.35 0.68
C LEU A 142 17.43 -25.18 -0.49
N THR A 143 17.37 -24.08 -1.22
CA THR A 143 18.33 -23.78 -2.31
C THR A 143 19.76 -23.77 -1.78
N THR A 144 20.01 -23.08 -0.68
CA THR A 144 21.36 -23.04 -0.06
C THR A 144 21.82 -24.44 0.33
N SER A 145 20.93 -25.26 0.91
CA SER A 145 21.24 -26.63 1.32
C SER A 145 21.55 -27.53 0.13
N ILE A 146 20.73 -27.46 -0.93
CA ILE A 146 20.92 -28.23 -2.17
C ILE A 146 22.24 -27.83 -2.84
N THR A 147 22.51 -26.54 -3.00
CA THR A 147 23.78 -26.06 -3.59
C THR A 147 24.97 -26.50 -2.75
N THR A 148 24.89 -26.38 -1.43
CA THR A 148 25.97 -26.82 -0.53
C THR A 148 26.19 -28.33 -0.63
N LEU A 149 25.13 -29.13 -0.69
CA LEU A 149 25.24 -30.58 -0.83
C LEU A 149 25.83 -30.98 -2.19
N ASN A 150 25.41 -30.33 -3.27
CA ASN A 150 25.97 -30.56 -4.61
C ASN A 150 27.46 -30.23 -4.64
N HIS A 151 27.88 -29.10 -4.05
CA HIS A 151 29.28 -28.75 -3.93
C HIS A 151 30.06 -29.73 -3.05
N LEU A 152 29.45 -30.26 -1.98
CA LEU A 152 30.09 -31.28 -1.14
C LEU A 152 30.30 -32.59 -1.92
N HIS A 153 29.31 -32.99 -2.70
CA HIS A 153 29.41 -34.16 -3.59
C HIS A 153 30.52 -33.96 -4.64
N MET A 154 30.55 -32.80 -5.29
CA MET A 154 31.63 -32.43 -6.23
C MET A 154 33.00 -32.44 -5.56
N LEU A 155 33.11 -31.92 -4.32
CA LEU A 155 34.36 -31.91 -3.58
C LEU A 155 34.82 -33.33 -3.28
N ALA A 156 33.97 -34.16 -2.66
CA ALA A 156 34.32 -35.53 -2.30
C ALA A 156 34.72 -36.38 -3.52
N GLY A 157 33.89 -36.39 -4.58
CA GLY A 157 34.21 -37.14 -5.81
C GLY A 157 35.39 -36.54 -6.58
N GLY A 158 35.57 -35.21 -6.49
CA GLY A 158 36.69 -34.49 -7.09
C GLY A 158 38.03 -34.83 -6.43
N VAL A 159 38.08 -34.96 -5.10
CA VAL A 159 39.29 -35.41 -4.38
C VAL A 159 39.63 -36.85 -4.75
N ASP A 160 38.65 -37.75 -4.76
CA ASP A 160 38.89 -39.16 -5.13
C ASP A 160 39.40 -39.30 -6.58
N SER A 161 38.82 -38.53 -7.50
CA SER A 161 39.27 -38.47 -8.89
C SER A 161 40.65 -37.83 -9.02
N LEU A 162 40.94 -36.76 -8.26
CA LEU A 162 42.24 -36.08 -8.28
C LEU A 162 43.36 -37.01 -7.83
N GLU A 163 43.16 -37.76 -6.74
CA GLU A 163 44.11 -38.76 -6.26
C GLU A 163 44.33 -39.88 -7.30
N ALA A 164 43.26 -40.35 -7.96
CA ALA A 164 43.37 -41.39 -8.99
C ALA A 164 44.13 -40.91 -10.24
N MET A 165 43.86 -39.68 -10.71
CA MET A 165 44.50 -39.10 -11.90
C MET A 165 45.96 -38.71 -11.63
N THR A 166 46.26 -38.28 -10.39
CA THR A 166 47.64 -38.05 -9.91
C THR A 166 48.46 -39.34 -10.02
N ARG A 167 47.93 -40.47 -9.54
CA ARG A 167 48.61 -41.79 -9.67
C ARG A 167 48.85 -42.23 -11.11
N ARG A 168 47.98 -41.83 -12.04
CA ARG A 168 48.08 -42.15 -13.47
C ARG A 168 48.93 -41.15 -14.28
N ARG A 169 49.42 -40.07 -13.66
CA ARG A 169 50.21 -39.00 -14.29
C ARG A 169 49.49 -38.29 -15.45
N GLN A 170 48.17 -38.14 -15.37
CA GLN A 170 47.36 -37.46 -16.40
C GLN A 170 47.31 -35.94 -16.17
N TYR A 171 48.45 -35.27 -16.35
CA TYR A 171 48.61 -33.87 -15.92
C TYR A 171 47.63 -32.87 -16.59
N GLY A 172 47.27 -33.08 -17.87
CA GLY A 172 46.35 -32.17 -18.57
C GLY A 172 44.93 -32.12 -17.97
N GLU A 173 44.38 -33.26 -17.56
CA GLU A 173 43.06 -33.34 -16.94
C GLU A 173 43.09 -32.98 -15.45
N VAL A 174 44.19 -33.29 -14.77
CA VAL A 174 44.42 -32.93 -13.36
C VAL A 174 44.40 -31.43 -13.15
N ALA A 175 44.96 -30.63 -14.07
CA ALA A 175 44.97 -29.17 -13.96
C ALA A 175 43.54 -28.59 -13.85
N ASN A 176 42.65 -29.01 -14.75
CA ASN A 176 41.25 -28.54 -14.76
C ASN A 176 40.48 -29.02 -13.52
N LEU A 177 40.68 -30.28 -13.13
CA LEU A 177 40.02 -30.85 -11.96
C LEU A 177 40.50 -30.19 -10.66
N LEU A 178 41.81 -29.98 -10.50
CA LEU A 178 42.41 -29.31 -9.35
C LEU A 178 41.87 -27.90 -9.19
N GLN A 179 41.79 -27.13 -10.29
CA GLN A 179 41.22 -25.78 -10.27
C GLN A 179 39.75 -25.80 -9.81
N GLY A 180 38.94 -26.73 -10.34
CA GLY A 180 37.54 -26.88 -9.93
C GLY A 180 37.38 -27.24 -8.46
N VAL A 181 38.19 -28.19 -7.97
CA VAL A 181 38.21 -28.62 -6.56
C VAL A 181 38.65 -27.47 -5.65
N MET A 182 39.66 -26.70 -6.02
CA MET A 182 40.11 -25.52 -5.26
C MET A 182 39.03 -24.45 -5.16
N ASN A 183 38.33 -24.15 -6.25
CA ASN A 183 37.22 -23.19 -6.26
C ASN A 183 36.08 -23.65 -5.34
N VAL A 184 35.72 -24.94 -5.38
CA VAL A 184 34.68 -25.48 -4.50
C VAL A 184 35.14 -25.46 -3.03
N LEU A 185 36.40 -25.81 -2.76
CA LEU A 185 36.97 -25.78 -1.42
C LEU A 185 36.97 -24.37 -0.82
N GLU A 186 37.12 -23.33 -1.63
CA GLU A 186 37.01 -21.93 -1.20
C GLU A 186 35.68 -21.65 -0.50
N HIS A 187 34.58 -22.10 -1.10
CA HIS A 187 33.23 -21.96 -0.54
C HIS A 187 33.02 -22.71 0.77
N PHE A 188 33.87 -23.72 1.07
CA PHE A 188 33.81 -24.54 2.27
C PHE A 188 34.67 -24.08 3.44
N HIS A 189 35.44 -22.98 3.32
CA HIS A 189 36.30 -22.49 4.41
C HIS A 189 35.53 -22.22 5.71
N LYS A 190 34.31 -21.69 5.60
CA LYS A 190 33.43 -21.44 6.76
C LYS A 190 32.92 -22.71 7.46
N TYR A 191 33.07 -23.87 6.83
CA TYR A 191 32.66 -25.17 7.35
C TYR A 191 33.84 -26.03 7.85
N MET A 192 35.05 -25.46 7.95
CA MET A 192 36.26 -26.17 8.42
C MET A 192 36.20 -26.67 9.88
N GLY A 193 35.17 -26.27 10.63
CA GLY A 193 34.86 -26.86 11.93
C GLY A 193 34.39 -28.32 11.84
N ILE A 194 33.88 -28.75 10.67
CA ILE A 194 33.40 -30.10 10.43
C ILE A 194 34.60 -31.01 10.10
N PRO A 195 34.87 -32.06 10.90
CA PRO A 195 36.06 -32.91 10.73
C PRO A 195 36.19 -33.52 9.33
N GLN A 196 35.08 -33.95 8.72
CA GLN A 196 35.06 -34.59 7.40
C GLN A 196 35.47 -33.62 6.29
N ILE A 197 35.04 -32.36 6.36
CA ILE A 197 35.41 -31.32 5.39
C ILE A 197 36.89 -30.95 5.55
N ARG A 198 37.37 -30.88 6.80
CA ARG A 198 38.79 -30.66 7.09
C ARG A 198 39.65 -31.79 6.51
N GLN A 199 39.24 -33.04 6.67
CA GLN A 199 39.93 -34.19 6.10
C GLN A 199 39.99 -34.12 4.56
N LEU A 200 38.89 -33.73 3.90
CA LEU A 200 38.89 -33.51 2.45
C LEU A 200 39.87 -32.41 2.04
N SER A 201 39.92 -31.30 2.79
CA SER A 201 40.90 -30.22 2.56
C SER A 201 42.35 -30.70 2.71
N GLU A 202 42.63 -31.49 3.74
CA GLU A 202 43.95 -32.08 3.98
C GLU A 202 44.35 -33.04 2.86
N ARG A 203 43.43 -33.87 2.38
CA ARG A 203 43.64 -34.74 1.21
C ARG A 203 43.97 -33.95 -0.07
N VAL A 204 43.28 -32.84 -0.33
CA VAL A 204 43.60 -31.94 -1.46
C VAL A 204 45.03 -31.39 -1.33
N LYS A 205 45.43 -30.94 -0.13
CA LYS A 205 46.79 -30.44 0.12
C LYS A 205 47.85 -31.53 -0.05
N ALA A 206 47.55 -32.75 0.38
CA ALA A 206 48.43 -33.90 0.18
C ALA A 206 48.60 -34.20 -1.32
N ALA A 207 47.50 -34.24 -2.08
CA ALA A 207 47.54 -34.44 -3.53
C ALA A 207 48.30 -33.31 -4.26
N GLN A 208 48.14 -32.04 -3.83
CA GLN A 208 48.92 -30.91 -4.35
C GLN A 208 50.43 -31.08 -4.10
N THR A 209 50.80 -31.53 -2.91
CA THR A 209 52.21 -31.75 -2.54
C THR A 209 52.80 -32.92 -3.35
N GLU A 210 52.04 -34.01 -3.48
CA GLU A 210 52.42 -35.18 -4.27
C GLU A 210 52.60 -34.81 -5.76
N LEU A 211 51.63 -34.10 -6.35
CA LEU A 211 51.73 -33.60 -7.72
C LEU A 211 52.95 -32.71 -7.91
N GLY A 212 53.23 -31.80 -6.97
CA GLY A 212 54.40 -30.94 -7.05
C GLY A 212 55.72 -31.71 -7.01
N GLN A 213 55.81 -32.76 -6.20
CA GLN A 213 56.99 -33.64 -6.14
C GLN A 213 57.12 -34.50 -7.40
N GLN A 214 56.01 -35.05 -7.90
CA GLN A 214 56.00 -35.84 -9.14
C GLN A 214 56.44 -35.01 -10.35
N ILE A 215 55.92 -33.78 -10.46
CA ILE A 215 56.31 -32.85 -11.52
C ILE A 215 57.80 -32.55 -11.42
N LEU A 216 58.32 -32.22 -10.23
CA LEU A 216 59.74 -31.93 -10.04
C LEU A 216 60.62 -33.13 -10.43
N ALA A 217 60.27 -34.34 -10.00
CA ALA A 217 60.99 -35.55 -10.36
C ALA A 217 60.97 -35.81 -11.89
N ASP A 218 59.83 -35.59 -12.53
CA ASP A 218 59.69 -35.74 -13.98
C ASP A 218 60.50 -34.69 -14.76
N PHE A 219 60.63 -33.47 -14.22
CA PHE A 219 61.52 -32.44 -14.75
C PHE A 219 63.00 -32.82 -14.57
N GLU A 220 63.41 -33.32 -13.39
CA GLU A 220 64.79 -33.76 -13.17
C GLU A 220 65.18 -34.96 -14.05
N GLU A 221 64.26 -35.90 -14.30
CA GLU A 221 64.47 -37.03 -15.19
C GLU A 221 64.50 -36.63 -16.68
N ALA A 222 63.76 -35.58 -17.04
CA ALA A 222 63.79 -35.00 -18.38
C ALA A 222 65.08 -34.22 -18.67
N PHE A 223 65.77 -33.71 -17.63
CA PHE A 223 67.02 -32.94 -17.70
C PHE A 223 68.15 -33.55 -16.84
N PRO A 224 68.68 -34.74 -17.18
CA PRO A 224 69.81 -35.29 -16.44
C PRO A 224 71.08 -34.44 -16.65
N SER A 225 71.86 -34.25 -15.58
CA SER A 225 73.10 -33.44 -15.51
C SER A 225 74.24 -33.88 -16.46
N GLN A 226 74.03 -34.87 -17.32
CA GLN A 226 74.98 -35.29 -18.33
C GLN A 226 74.32 -35.32 -19.70
N GLY A 227 74.34 -34.16 -20.39
CA GLY A 227 74.53 -33.92 -21.84
C GLY A 227 73.95 -34.86 -22.92
N SER A 228 73.16 -35.86 -22.57
CA SER A 228 72.58 -36.84 -23.47
C SER A 228 71.27 -36.27 -23.99
N LYS A 229 71.32 -35.68 -25.19
CA LYS A 229 70.13 -35.18 -25.89
C LYS A 229 69.16 -36.35 -26.09
N ARG A 230 68.03 -36.35 -25.37
CA ARG A 230 66.86 -37.16 -25.76
C ARG A 230 66.44 -36.71 -27.18
N PRO A 231 66.15 -37.62 -28.12
CA PRO A 231 65.84 -37.28 -29.52
C PRO A 231 64.40 -36.79 -29.74
N GLY A 232 63.69 -36.36 -28.70
CA GLY A 232 62.35 -35.80 -28.78
C GLY A 232 62.29 -34.54 -27.94
N GLY A 233 61.72 -33.46 -28.48
CA GLY A 233 61.55 -32.18 -27.79
C GLY A 233 60.72 -32.29 -26.49
N PRO A 234 60.42 -31.17 -25.82
CA PRO A 234 59.69 -31.19 -24.55
C PRO A 234 58.40 -31.99 -24.69
N SER A 235 58.31 -33.07 -23.91
CA SER A 235 57.15 -33.98 -23.92
C SER A 235 55.87 -33.18 -23.64
N ASN A 236 54.77 -33.50 -24.33
CA ASN A 236 53.45 -32.90 -24.04
C ASN A 236 53.09 -33.02 -22.54
N VAL A 237 53.61 -34.06 -21.88
CA VAL A 237 53.51 -34.30 -20.43
C VAL A 237 54.16 -33.19 -19.60
N LEU A 238 55.32 -32.67 -20.02
CA LEU A 238 56.02 -31.57 -19.34
C LEU A 238 55.30 -30.23 -19.54
N ARG A 239 54.70 -30.03 -20.73
CA ARG A 239 53.87 -28.85 -21.00
C ARG A 239 52.63 -28.84 -20.10
N ASP A 240 51.97 -29.99 -19.96
CA ASP A 240 50.80 -30.12 -19.08
C ASP A 240 51.19 -30.01 -17.60
N ALA A 241 52.37 -30.51 -17.22
CA ALA A 241 52.93 -30.31 -15.88
C ALA A 241 53.17 -28.82 -15.57
N CYS A 242 53.63 -28.02 -16.56
CA CYS A 242 53.73 -26.56 -16.41
C CYS A 242 52.38 -25.87 -16.15
N LEU A 243 51.26 -26.42 -16.64
CA LEU A 243 49.93 -25.87 -16.37
C LEU A 243 49.53 -26.09 -14.91
N ILE A 244 49.80 -27.27 -14.35
CA ILE A 244 49.56 -27.56 -12.93
C ILE A 244 50.49 -26.73 -12.04
N ALA A 245 51.76 -26.57 -12.44
CA ALA A 245 52.74 -25.73 -11.76
C ALA A 245 52.28 -24.27 -11.56
N ASN A 246 51.48 -23.74 -12.48
CA ASN A 246 50.93 -22.39 -12.36
C ASN A 246 49.68 -22.31 -11.45
N ILE A 247 49.02 -23.44 -11.21
CA ILE A 247 47.83 -23.55 -10.33
C ILE A 247 48.24 -23.86 -8.89
N LEU A 248 49.38 -24.54 -8.70
CA LEU A 248 49.98 -24.84 -7.40
C LEU A 248 50.45 -23.56 -6.68
N ASP A 249 50.39 -23.59 -5.34
CA ASP A 249 50.75 -22.46 -4.48
C ASP A 249 52.19 -21.96 -4.77
N PRO A 250 52.42 -20.63 -4.90
CA PRO A 250 53.74 -20.05 -5.22
C PRO A 250 54.88 -20.52 -4.33
N ARG A 251 54.59 -20.99 -3.11
CA ARG A 251 55.58 -21.56 -2.18
C ARG A 251 56.23 -22.84 -2.71
N ILE A 252 55.45 -23.68 -3.40
CA ILE A 252 55.93 -24.92 -4.02
C ILE A 252 56.81 -24.56 -5.23
N LYS A 253 56.41 -23.52 -5.98
CA LYS A 253 57.18 -22.96 -7.11
C LYS A 253 58.53 -22.35 -6.69
N GLN A 254 58.59 -21.62 -5.58
CA GLN A 254 59.85 -21.06 -5.06
C GLN A 254 60.86 -22.16 -4.65
N GLY A 255 60.37 -23.32 -4.20
CA GLY A 255 61.20 -24.49 -3.92
C GLY A 255 61.76 -25.16 -5.18
N TRP A 256 61.20 -24.88 -6.37
CA TRP A 256 61.69 -25.36 -7.65
C TRP A 256 62.70 -24.39 -8.28
N GLU A 257 62.44 -23.09 -8.18
CA GLU A 257 63.30 -22.05 -8.77
C GLU A 257 64.70 -22.04 -8.15
N THR A 258 64.84 -22.29 -6.84
CA THR A 258 66.15 -22.27 -6.14
C THR A 258 67.12 -23.38 -6.56
N PRO A 259 66.76 -24.68 -6.57
CA PRO A 259 67.68 -25.74 -7.00
C PRO A 259 67.96 -25.74 -8.51
N PHE A 260 67.02 -25.31 -9.35
CA PHE A 260 67.25 -25.21 -10.81
C PHE A 260 68.19 -24.05 -11.17
N PHE A 261 68.01 -22.84 -10.60
CA PHE A 261 68.94 -21.73 -10.84
C PHE A 261 70.35 -22.02 -10.31
N VAL A 262 70.47 -22.73 -9.17
CA VAL A 262 71.79 -23.09 -8.61
C VAL A 262 72.50 -24.17 -9.45
N LYS A 263 71.76 -25.11 -10.06
CA LYS A 263 72.32 -26.09 -11.02
C LYS A 263 72.75 -25.43 -12.33
N GLU A 264 72.03 -24.41 -12.81
CA GLU A 264 72.33 -23.72 -14.08
C GLU A 264 73.50 -22.72 -13.97
N VAL A 265 73.79 -22.21 -12.77
CA VAL A 265 74.97 -21.36 -12.48
C VAL A 265 76.25 -22.17 -12.19
N SER A 266 76.14 -23.50 -12.00
CA SER A 266 77.28 -24.40 -11.74
C SER A 266 77.71 -25.24 -12.95
N VAL A 267 77.26 -24.90 -14.17
CA VAL A 267 77.73 -25.47 -15.44
C VAL A 267 78.47 -24.43 -16.26
#